data_AF-A0A2J7VIT3-F1
#
_entry.id   AF-A0A2J7VIT3-F1
#
_cell.length_a   1.000
_cell.length_b   1.000
_cell.length_c   1.000
_cell.angle_alpha   90.00
_cell.angle_beta   90.00
_cell.angle_gamma   90.00
#
_symmetry.space_group_name_H-M   'P 1'
#
loop_
_entity.id
_entity.type
_entity.pdbx_description
1 polymer ?
#
loop_
_entity_poly.entity_id
_entity_poly.type
_entity_poly.pdbx_seq_one_letter_code
_entity_poly.pdbx_strand_id
1 'polypeptide(L)'
;MATIPWHESLSKQAQADLYRLYEVLFEVRDLPAPNKQRAFEAAAVGKHTWPIVGITMDALKHLCTKGTCDGLRRAHRVKRIDRAAAMFVRAERMTPDELFKHFFELDEVVLATVKENGRHGMTHWAEVIDVPVEYFTRTGMKAVATDEDLAWANGALRSRGIAVVPEFTPKKRRRKGPAKKKSH
;
A
#
# COMPACT_ATOMS: atom_id res chain seq x y z
N MET A 1 -5.74 15.09 6.12
CA MET A 1 -4.52 14.30 5.83
C MET A 1 -3.64 15.14 4.94
N ALA A 2 -2.38 15.37 5.31
CA ALA A 2 -1.42 15.99 4.41
C ALA A 2 -1.01 14.94 3.37
N THR A 3 -1.20 15.24 2.09
CA THR A 3 -0.76 14.37 1.00
C THR A 3 0.75 14.39 0.97
N ILE A 4 1.40 13.24 1.13
CA ILE A 4 2.85 13.15 0.98
C ILE A 4 3.12 13.21 -0.54
N PRO A 5 3.98 14.11 -1.03
CA PRO A 5 4.25 14.23 -2.46
C PRO A 5 5.16 13.08 -2.91
N TRP A 6 4.62 11.86 -2.94
CA TRP A 6 5.37 10.63 -3.25
C TRP A 6 6.10 10.70 -4.60
N HIS A 7 5.58 11.48 -5.54
CA HIS A 7 6.21 11.71 -6.84
C HIS A 7 7.57 12.45 -6.74
N GLU A 8 7.80 13.26 -5.71
CA GLU A 8 9.08 13.95 -5.47
C GLU A 8 10.19 12.98 -5.04
N SER A 9 9.83 11.75 -4.66
CA SER A 9 10.80 10.70 -4.32
C SER A 9 11.42 10.03 -5.55
N LEU A 10 10.87 10.24 -6.75
CA LEU A 10 11.42 9.74 -8.00
C LEU A 10 12.54 10.66 -8.51
N SER A 11 13.60 10.06 -9.08
CA SER A 11 14.61 10.83 -9.80
C SER A 11 14.00 11.50 -11.05
N LYS A 12 14.57 12.62 -11.49
CA LYS A 12 14.12 13.29 -12.73
C LYS A 12 14.19 12.37 -13.95
N GLN A 13 15.16 11.47 -14.00
CA GLN A 13 15.26 10.47 -15.05
C GLN A 13 14.09 9.46 -14.99
N ALA A 14 13.75 8.95 -13.81
CA ALA A 14 12.62 8.05 -13.63
C ALA A 14 11.29 8.71 -13.99
N GLN A 15 11.11 9.99 -13.62
CA GLN A 15 9.94 10.77 -14.05
C GLN A 15 9.89 10.91 -15.58
N ALA A 16 11.01 11.23 -16.24
CA ALA A 16 11.06 11.33 -17.70
C ALA A 16 10.72 10.00 -18.39
N ASP A 17 11.24 8.89 -17.89
CA ASP A 17 11.00 7.56 -18.48
C ASP A 17 9.57 7.07 -18.26
N LEU A 18 9.00 7.30 -17.07
CA LEU A 18 7.58 7.02 -16.83
C LEU A 18 6.67 7.89 -17.70
N TYR A 19 7.00 9.17 -17.89
CA TYR A 19 6.20 10.03 -18.75
C TYR A 19 6.24 9.55 -20.21
N ARG A 20 7.40 9.18 -20.73
CA ARG A 20 7.52 8.57 -22.07
C ARG A 20 6.68 7.30 -22.21
N LEU A 21 6.68 6.44 -21.19
CA LEU A 21 5.83 5.26 -21.16
C LEU A 21 4.34 5.63 -21.20
N TYR A 22 3.93 6.63 -20.43
CA TYR A 22 2.56 7.14 -20.46
C TYR A 22 2.18 7.61 -21.87
N GLU A 23 3.03 8.38 -22.55
CA GLU A 23 2.76 8.84 -23.91
C GLU A 23 2.57 7.67 -24.89
N VAL A 24 3.44 6.66 -24.82
CA VAL A 24 3.31 5.44 -25.63
C VAL A 24 1.98 4.74 -25.34
N LEU A 25 1.67 4.51 -24.06
CA LEU A 25 0.42 3.86 -23.67
C LEU A 25 -0.82 4.67 -24.06
N PHE A 26 -0.75 6.00 -24.04
CA PHE A 26 -1.84 6.88 -24.43
C PHE A 26 -2.23 6.65 -25.90
N GLU A 27 -1.25 6.57 -26.80
CA GLU A 27 -1.46 6.43 -28.24
C GLU A 27 -1.95 5.02 -28.67
N VAL A 28 -1.70 3.99 -27.88
CA VAL A 28 -2.11 2.61 -28.20
C VAL A 28 -3.63 2.46 -28.10
N ARG A 29 -4.34 2.47 -29.23
CA ARG A 29 -5.83 2.50 -29.24
C ARG A 29 -6.50 1.15 -28.93
N ASP A 30 -5.83 0.06 -29.21
CA ASP A 30 -6.33 -1.32 -29.09
C ASP A 30 -6.10 -1.95 -27.70
N LEU A 31 -5.36 -1.27 -26.81
CA LEU A 31 -5.14 -1.71 -25.43
C LEU A 31 -6.19 -1.07 -24.50
N PRO A 32 -7.02 -1.85 -23.79
CA PRO A 32 -7.99 -1.30 -22.85
C PRO A 32 -7.33 -0.45 -21.76
N ALA A 33 -7.98 0.66 -21.37
CA ALA A 33 -7.44 1.58 -20.34
C ALA A 33 -7.01 0.87 -19.04
N PRO A 34 -7.75 -0.11 -18.48
CA PRO A 34 -7.29 -0.83 -17.28
C PRO A 34 -5.97 -1.59 -17.49
N ASN A 35 -5.69 -2.06 -18.70
CA ASN A 35 -4.43 -2.73 -19.02
C ASN A 35 -3.28 -1.73 -19.21
N LYS A 36 -3.55 -0.56 -19.82
CA LYS A 36 -2.60 0.56 -19.87
C LYS A 36 -2.18 0.98 -18.46
N GLN A 37 -3.16 1.18 -17.59
CA GLN A 37 -2.94 1.50 -16.17
C GLN A 37 -2.10 0.44 -15.47
N ARG A 38 -2.37 -0.85 -15.70
CA ARG A 38 -1.57 -1.94 -15.10
C ARG A 38 -0.13 -1.94 -15.60
N ALA A 39 0.11 -1.66 -16.89
CA ALA A 39 1.46 -1.54 -17.44
C ALA A 39 2.21 -0.34 -16.84
N PHE A 40 1.54 0.81 -16.73
CA PHE A 40 2.09 2.00 -16.08
C PHE A 40 2.39 1.74 -14.59
N GLU A 41 1.44 1.16 -13.84
CA GLU A 41 1.63 0.74 -12.44
C GLU A 41 2.84 -0.18 -12.29
N ALA A 42 2.99 -1.18 -13.18
CA ALA A 42 4.11 -2.12 -13.16
C ALA A 42 5.48 -1.45 -13.36
N ALA A 43 5.55 -0.46 -14.26
CA ALA A 43 6.77 0.32 -14.48
C ALA A 43 7.06 1.30 -13.34
N ALA A 44 6.01 1.84 -12.72
CA ALA A 44 6.12 2.77 -11.60
C ALA A 44 6.51 2.08 -10.29
N VAL A 45 6.37 0.74 -10.18
CA VAL A 45 6.68 -0.03 -8.96
C VAL A 45 8.05 0.35 -8.41
N GLY A 46 8.06 0.79 -7.16
CA GLY A 46 9.26 1.25 -6.49
C GLY A 46 9.10 1.27 -4.97
N LYS A 47 10.01 1.96 -4.28
CA LYS A 47 10.01 2.11 -2.82
C LYS A 47 8.78 2.88 -2.29
N HIS A 48 8.10 3.64 -3.14
CA HIS A 48 7.01 4.53 -2.74
C HIS A 48 5.67 4.23 -3.43
N THR A 49 5.56 3.10 -4.13
CA THR A 49 4.28 2.68 -4.72
C THR A 49 3.42 1.95 -3.71
N TRP A 50 2.12 2.24 -3.76
CA TRP A 50 1.09 1.69 -2.86
C TRP A 50 1.40 1.92 -1.37
N PRO A 51 1.72 3.15 -0.94
CA PRO A 51 1.97 3.43 0.47
C PRO A 51 0.68 3.15 1.27
N ILE A 52 0.83 2.40 2.37
CA ILE A 52 -0.27 2.13 3.28
C ILE A 52 -0.43 3.35 4.18
N VAL A 53 -1.45 4.17 3.90
CA VAL A 53 -1.75 5.41 4.66
C VAL A 53 -2.87 5.20 5.69
N GLY A 54 -3.52 4.05 5.66
CA GLY A 54 -4.55 3.71 6.62
C GLY A 54 -4.77 2.22 6.76
N ILE A 55 -5.47 1.83 7.82
CA ILE A 55 -5.90 0.46 8.09
C ILE A 55 -7.34 0.46 8.59
N THR A 56 -8.20 -0.38 8.04
CA THR A 56 -9.57 -0.55 8.55
C THR A 56 -9.55 -1.20 9.93
N MET A 57 -10.54 -0.91 10.77
CA MET A 57 -10.65 -1.51 12.11
C MET A 57 -10.67 -3.04 12.07
N ASP A 58 -11.35 -3.62 11.08
CA ASP A 58 -11.42 -5.08 10.93
C ASP A 58 -10.07 -5.67 10.50
N ALA A 59 -9.34 -5.00 9.61
CA ALA A 59 -7.97 -5.40 9.27
C ALA A 59 -7.01 -5.25 10.46
N LEU A 60 -7.18 -4.21 11.28
CA LEU A 60 -6.36 -4.00 12.48
C LEU A 60 -6.59 -5.13 13.50
N LYS A 61 -7.84 -5.46 13.79
CA LYS A 61 -8.20 -6.59 14.66
C LYS A 61 -7.64 -7.90 14.12
N HIS A 62 -7.79 -8.15 12.81
CA HIS A 62 -7.22 -9.33 12.16
C HIS A 62 -5.72 -9.40 12.34
N LEU A 63 -5.00 -8.30 12.07
CA LEU A 63 -3.54 -8.24 12.20
C LEU A 63 -3.08 -8.51 13.63
N CYS A 64 -3.72 -7.89 14.63
CA CYS A 64 -3.40 -8.11 16.04
C CYS A 64 -3.75 -9.53 16.52
N THR A 65 -4.78 -10.16 15.94
CA THR A 65 -5.19 -11.53 16.30
C THR A 65 -4.27 -12.57 15.69
N LYS A 66 -3.99 -12.46 14.38
CA LYS A 66 -3.25 -13.47 13.61
C LYS A 66 -1.74 -13.26 13.61
N GLY A 67 -1.28 -12.02 13.83
CA GLY A 67 0.13 -11.65 13.73
C GLY A 67 0.68 -11.66 12.30
N THR A 68 -0.19 -11.68 11.28
CA THR A 68 0.17 -11.69 9.86
C THR A 68 -0.80 -10.87 9.03
N CYS A 69 -0.34 -10.38 7.88
CA CYS A 69 -1.16 -9.72 6.87
C CYS A 69 -1.88 -10.71 5.94
N ASP A 70 -1.73 -12.02 6.14
CA ASP A 70 -2.46 -13.01 5.35
C ASP A 70 -3.97 -12.85 5.54
N GLY A 71 -4.70 -12.66 4.44
CA GLY A 71 -6.13 -12.30 4.46
C GLY A 71 -6.41 -10.80 4.42
N LEU A 72 -5.36 -9.97 4.39
CA LEU A 72 -5.45 -8.52 4.18
C LEU A 72 -5.02 -8.13 2.75
N ARG A 73 -5.51 -6.98 2.29
CA ARG A 73 -5.27 -6.44 0.95
C ARG A 73 -4.91 -4.97 1.03
N ARG A 74 -4.01 -4.54 0.13
CA ARG A 74 -3.82 -3.13 -0.21
C ARG A 74 -4.99 -2.71 -1.08
N ALA A 75 -5.91 -1.96 -0.51
CA ALA A 75 -7.12 -1.52 -1.16
C ALA A 75 -7.00 -0.03 -1.51
N HIS A 76 -7.12 0.29 -2.80
CA HIS A 76 -7.20 1.70 -3.20
C HIS A 76 -8.60 2.25 -2.90
N ARG A 77 -8.65 3.54 -2.54
CA ARG A 77 -9.92 4.26 -2.32
C ARG A 77 -10.72 4.41 -3.61
N VAL A 78 -10.02 4.64 -4.71
CA VAL A 78 -10.57 4.79 -6.07
C VAL A 78 -10.26 3.55 -6.87
N LYS A 79 -11.20 3.02 -7.66
CA LYS A 79 -10.95 1.81 -8.45
C LYS A 79 -9.92 2.07 -9.54
N ARG A 80 -9.17 1.02 -9.90
CA ARG A 80 -8.26 1.05 -11.05
C ARG A 80 -8.95 1.51 -12.34
N ILE A 81 -10.18 1.07 -12.59
CA ILE A 81 -10.91 1.45 -13.82
C ILE A 81 -11.17 2.95 -13.90
N ASP A 82 -11.51 3.59 -12.78
CA ASP A 82 -11.81 5.02 -12.72
C ASP A 82 -10.51 5.83 -12.86
N ARG A 83 -9.43 5.40 -12.19
CA ARG A 83 -8.08 5.99 -12.37
C ARG A 83 -7.59 5.86 -13.82
N ALA A 84 -7.77 4.68 -14.40
CA ALA A 84 -7.38 4.39 -15.78
C ALA A 84 -8.16 5.25 -16.78
N ALA A 85 -9.47 5.43 -16.56
CA ALA A 85 -10.30 6.30 -17.39
C ALA A 85 -9.81 7.74 -17.32
N ALA A 86 -9.51 8.23 -16.12
CA ALA A 86 -8.99 9.58 -15.94
C ALA A 86 -7.67 9.80 -16.70
N MET A 87 -6.77 8.81 -16.75
CA MET A 87 -5.47 8.92 -17.43
C MET A 87 -5.51 8.70 -18.95
N PHE A 88 -6.34 7.78 -19.44
CA PHE A 88 -6.27 7.26 -20.81
C PHE A 88 -7.55 7.43 -21.64
N VAL A 89 -8.68 7.79 -21.03
CA VAL A 89 -9.96 8.04 -21.74
C VAL A 89 -10.21 9.54 -21.75
N ARG A 90 -9.37 10.25 -22.49
CA ARG A 90 -9.40 11.71 -22.65
C ARG A 90 -8.89 12.11 -24.04
N ALA A 91 -9.21 13.33 -24.46
CA ALA A 91 -8.84 13.84 -25.79
C ALA A 91 -7.35 14.18 -25.91
N GLU A 92 -6.77 14.73 -24.84
CA GLU A 92 -5.39 15.21 -24.81
C GLU A 92 -4.59 14.51 -23.71
N ARG A 93 -3.27 14.45 -23.86
CA ARG A 93 -2.36 13.87 -22.86
C ARG A 93 -2.33 14.75 -21.61
N MET A 94 -2.18 14.13 -20.44
CA MET A 94 -1.79 14.85 -19.23
C MET A 94 -0.38 15.43 -19.41
N THR A 95 -0.13 16.61 -18.85
CA THR A 95 1.24 17.08 -18.62
C THR A 95 1.95 16.19 -17.60
N PRO A 96 3.30 16.22 -17.51
CA PRO A 96 4.03 15.45 -16.52
C PRO A 96 3.55 15.71 -15.08
N ASP A 97 3.34 16.98 -14.73
CA ASP A 97 2.92 17.35 -13.37
C ASP A 97 1.50 16.85 -13.05
N GLU A 98 0.56 16.97 -13.99
CA GLU A 98 -0.80 16.42 -13.83
C GLU A 98 -0.78 14.90 -13.69
N LEU A 99 0.02 14.21 -14.53
CA LEU A 99 0.15 12.76 -14.52
C LEU A 99 0.66 12.29 -13.15
N PHE A 100 1.77 12.85 -12.69
CA PHE A 100 2.40 12.39 -11.46
C PHE A 100 1.59 12.76 -10.23
N LYS A 101 1.00 13.97 -10.21
CA LYS A 101 0.07 14.34 -9.16
C LYS A 101 -1.11 13.37 -9.11
N HIS A 102 -1.80 13.18 -10.23
CA HIS A 102 -2.96 12.29 -10.30
C HIS A 102 -2.61 10.85 -9.92
N PHE A 103 -1.52 10.31 -10.48
CA PHE A 103 -1.13 8.93 -10.24
C PHE A 103 -0.78 8.73 -8.76
N PHE A 104 0.15 9.51 -8.20
CA PHE A 104 0.66 9.29 -6.85
C PHE A 104 -0.32 9.69 -5.74
N GLU A 105 -1.18 10.70 -5.94
CA GLU A 105 -2.24 11.03 -4.97
C GLU A 105 -3.27 9.89 -4.85
N LEU A 106 -3.49 9.15 -5.93
CA LEU A 106 -4.46 8.04 -5.98
C LEU A 106 -3.81 6.66 -5.80
N ASP A 107 -2.48 6.62 -5.70
CA ASP A 107 -1.72 5.39 -5.48
C ASP A 107 -1.68 4.98 -3.99
N GLU A 108 -2.16 5.84 -3.10
CA GLU A 108 -2.30 5.51 -1.68
C GLU A 108 -3.32 4.39 -1.44
N VAL A 109 -3.00 3.51 -0.48
CA VAL A 109 -3.83 2.35 -0.16
C VAL A 109 -4.17 2.30 1.32
N VAL A 110 -5.30 1.67 1.61
CA VAL A 110 -5.73 1.29 2.94
C VAL A 110 -5.57 -0.22 3.08
N LEU A 111 -5.04 -0.68 4.21
CA LEU A 111 -5.02 -2.09 4.52
C LEU A 111 -6.43 -2.52 4.98
N ALA A 112 -7.06 -3.38 4.18
CA ALA A 112 -8.44 -3.83 4.38
C ALA A 112 -8.52 -5.36 4.35
N THR A 113 -9.57 -5.93 4.95
CA THR A 113 -9.83 -7.37 4.81
C THR A 113 -10.21 -7.72 3.37
N VAL A 114 -10.06 -9.00 2.97
CA VAL A 114 -10.54 -9.47 1.66
C VAL A 114 -12.03 -9.18 1.45
N LYS A 115 -12.84 -9.26 2.52
CA LYS A 115 -14.28 -8.98 2.48
C LYS A 115 -14.57 -7.52 2.15
N GLU A 116 -13.87 -6.59 2.79
CA GLU A 116 -13.99 -5.15 2.53
C GLU A 116 -13.50 -4.77 1.14
N ASN A 117 -12.40 -5.36 0.70
CA ASN A 117 -11.89 -5.12 -0.66
C ASN A 117 -12.73 -5.80 -1.77
N GLY A 118 -13.65 -6.69 -1.40
CA GLY A 118 -14.50 -7.43 -2.34
C GLY A 118 -15.68 -6.62 -2.92
N ARG A 119 -15.92 -5.40 -2.42
CA ARG A 119 -17.02 -4.53 -2.88
C ARG A 119 -16.49 -3.16 -3.27
N HIS A 120 -17.28 -2.44 -4.06
CA HIS A 120 -16.93 -1.14 -4.61
C HIS A 120 -17.14 0.00 -3.60
N GLY A 121 -16.18 0.92 -3.56
CA GLY A 121 -16.21 2.07 -2.66
C GLY A 121 -15.72 1.73 -1.25
N MET A 122 -15.80 2.72 -0.35
CA MET A 122 -15.37 2.59 1.04
C MET A 122 -16.52 2.71 2.05
N THR A 123 -17.76 2.91 1.58
CA THR A 123 -18.92 3.16 2.45
C THR A 123 -19.26 1.97 3.36
N HIS A 124 -18.86 0.76 2.96
CA HIS A 124 -19.02 -0.46 3.74
C HIS A 124 -17.77 -0.87 4.52
N TRP A 125 -16.68 -0.09 4.44
CA TRP A 125 -15.47 -0.37 5.22
C TRP A 125 -15.72 -0.02 6.69
N ALA A 126 -15.05 -0.74 7.57
CA ALA A 126 -14.97 -0.30 8.95
C ALA A 126 -14.21 1.03 9.05
N GLU A 127 -14.24 1.67 10.22
CA GLU A 127 -13.46 2.89 10.50
C GLU A 127 -12.01 2.73 10.02
N VAL A 128 -11.54 3.70 9.24
CA VAL A 128 -10.16 3.74 8.76
C VAL A 128 -9.31 4.53 9.76
N ILE A 129 -8.25 3.89 10.24
CA ILE A 129 -7.26 4.50 11.13
C ILE A 129 -6.04 4.90 10.31
N ASP A 130 -5.56 6.12 10.53
CA ASP A 130 -4.35 6.63 9.91
C ASP A 130 -3.13 5.82 10.33
N VAL A 131 -2.34 5.42 9.34
CA VAL A 131 -1.07 4.71 9.53
C VAL A 131 0.07 5.72 9.39
N PRO A 132 0.92 5.90 10.41
CA PRO A 132 2.11 6.74 10.29
C PRO A 132 3.07 6.22 9.22
N VAL A 133 3.77 7.15 8.56
CA VAL A 133 4.57 6.91 7.35
C VAL A 133 5.72 5.91 7.56
N GLU A 134 6.19 5.77 8.80
CA GLU A 134 7.26 4.87 9.20
C GLU A 134 6.83 3.39 9.28
N TYR A 135 5.53 3.09 9.24
CA TYR A 135 5.00 1.74 9.31
C TYR A 135 4.58 1.18 7.95
N PHE A 136 4.62 -0.15 7.83
CA PHE A 136 4.30 -0.91 6.63
C PHE A 136 5.07 -0.47 5.37
N THR A 137 6.33 -0.08 5.55
CA THR A 137 7.21 0.50 4.51
C THR A 137 7.65 -0.49 3.43
N ARG A 138 7.43 -1.80 3.63
CA ARG A 138 7.73 -2.81 2.60
C ARG A 138 6.81 -2.61 1.41
N THR A 139 7.36 -2.55 0.20
CA THR A 139 6.57 -2.37 -1.01
C THR A 139 6.21 -3.68 -1.70
N GLY A 140 5.24 -3.61 -2.61
CA GLY A 140 4.75 -4.74 -3.39
C GLY A 140 3.25 -4.98 -3.23
N MET A 141 2.74 -5.94 -4.00
CA MET A 141 1.29 -6.20 -4.07
C MET A 141 0.73 -6.80 -2.78
N LYS A 142 1.54 -7.55 -2.03
CA LYS A 142 1.15 -8.14 -0.75
C LYS A 142 1.65 -7.25 0.38
N ALA A 143 0.78 -6.94 1.34
CA ALA A 143 1.20 -6.33 2.58
C ALA A 143 1.98 -7.36 3.42
N VAL A 144 3.06 -6.91 4.06
CA VAL A 144 3.86 -7.71 4.98
C VAL A 144 4.12 -6.85 6.20
N ALA A 145 3.78 -7.35 7.38
CA ALA A 145 4.07 -6.70 8.65
C ALA A 145 5.43 -7.16 9.21
N THR A 146 6.18 -6.23 9.75
CA THR A 146 7.35 -6.44 10.61
C THR A 146 6.92 -6.52 12.07
N ASP A 147 7.85 -6.88 12.96
CA ASP A 147 7.61 -6.85 14.40
C ASP A 147 7.26 -5.43 14.90
N GLU A 148 7.82 -4.39 14.28
CA GLU A 148 7.53 -2.98 14.58
C GLU A 148 6.11 -2.60 14.15
N ASP A 149 5.68 -3.01 12.96
CA ASP A 149 4.31 -2.81 12.48
C ASP A 149 3.29 -3.47 13.41
N LEU A 150 3.59 -4.69 13.87
CA LEU A 150 2.74 -5.42 14.82
C LEU A 150 2.71 -4.73 16.19
N ALA A 151 3.85 -4.21 16.66
CA ALA A 151 3.92 -3.48 17.93
C ALA A 151 3.06 -2.20 17.88
N TRP A 152 3.16 -1.44 16.78
CA TRP A 152 2.33 -0.28 16.52
C TRP A 152 0.84 -0.65 16.45
N ALA A 153 0.48 -1.66 15.67
CA ALA A 153 -0.90 -2.09 15.51
C ALA A 153 -1.54 -2.44 16.86
N ASN A 154 -0.82 -3.19 17.70
CA ASN A 154 -1.27 -3.49 19.06
C ASN A 154 -1.42 -2.22 19.94
N GLY A 155 -0.53 -1.25 19.79
CA GLY A 155 -0.64 0.05 20.47
C GLY A 155 -1.88 0.83 20.01
N ALA A 156 -2.11 0.92 18.69
CA ALA A 156 -3.24 1.62 18.09
C ALA A 156 -4.60 1.01 18.46
N LEU A 157 -4.64 -0.30 18.69
CA LEU A 157 -5.85 -0.99 19.12
C LEU A 157 -6.11 -0.81 20.63
N ARG A 158 -5.05 -0.89 21.45
CA ARG A 158 -5.13 -0.64 22.91
C ARG A 158 -5.56 0.79 23.24
N SER A 159 -5.08 1.79 22.50
CA SER A 159 -5.47 3.19 22.72
C SER A 159 -6.96 3.44 22.48
N ARG A 160 -7.64 2.50 21.80
CA ARG A 160 -9.09 2.50 21.57
C ARG A 160 -9.87 1.65 22.57
N GLY A 161 -9.23 1.15 23.63
CA GLY A 161 -9.86 0.33 24.66
C GLY A 161 -10.23 -1.08 24.19
N ILE A 162 -9.71 -1.53 23.04
CA ILE A 162 -10.00 -2.86 22.49
C ILE A 162 -8.91 -3.83 22.91
N ALA A 163 -9.29 -4.86 23.66
CA ALA A 163 -8.44 -6.00 23.96
C ALA A 163 -8.58 -7.07 22.86
N VAL A 164 -7.46 -7.59 22.37
CA VAL A 164 -7.44 -8.74 21.45
C VAL A 164 -6.65 -9.87 22.09
N VAL A 165 -7.19 -11.09 21.96
CA VAL A 165 -6.51 -12.33 22.34
C VAL A 165 -5.76 -12.81 21.10
N PRO A 166 -4.42 -12.79 21.08
CA PRO A 166 -3.66 -13.29 19.94
C PRO A 166 -3.89 -14.79 19.78
N GLU A 167 -4.21 -15.25 18.58
CA GLU A 167 -4.22 -16.68 18.26
C GLU A 167 -2.80 -17.27 18.24
N PHE A 168 -1.81 -16.40 18.03
CA PHE A 168 -0.41 -16.77 18.03
C PHE A 168 0.36 -15.91 19.04
N THR A 169 0.89 -16.56 20.07
CA THR A 169 1.87 -15.91 20.95
C THR A 169 3.22 -15.95 20.23
N PRO A 170 3.87 -14.79 19.96
CA PRO A 170 5.19 -14.80 19.33
C PRO A 170 6.14 -15.66 20.17
N LYS A 171 6.82 -16.63 19.54
CA LYS A 171 7.90 -17.36 20.22
C LYS A 171 8.94 -16.32 20.64
N LYS A 172 9.10 -16.09 21.95
CA LYS A 172 10.20 -15.28 22.49
C LYS A 172 11.48 -15.77 21.82
N ARG A 173 12.15 -14.91 21.05
CA ARG A 173 13.48 -15.20 20.52
C ARG A 173 14.35 -15.58 21.72
N ARG A 174 14.68 -16.88 21.85
CA ARG A 174 15.70 -17.35 22.78
C ARG A 174 16.95 -16.55 22.44
N ARG A 175 17.37 -15.63 23.32
CA ARG A 175 18.71 -15.05 23.26
C ARG A 175 19.67 -16.24 23.20
N LYS A 176 20.38 -16.44 22.09
CA LYS A 176 21.48 -17.39 22.04
C LYS A 176 22.48 -16.92 23.10
N GLY A 177 22.58 -17.67 24.20
CA GLY A 177 23.62 -17.43 25.20
C GLY A 177 25.00 -17.49 24.55
N PRO A 178 26.02 -16.86 25.16
CA PRO A 178 27.35 -16.79 24.58
C PRO A 178 27.86 -18.21 24.29
N ALA A 179 28.37 -18.41 23.07
CA ALA A 179 28.92 -19.69 22.65
C ALA A 179 30.11 -20.03 23.56
N LYS A 180 30.06 -21.19 24.23
CA LYS A 180 31.21 -21.69 24.98
C LYS A 180 32.36 -21.90 24.00
N LYS A 181 33.42 -21.11 24.13
CA LYS A 181 34.71 -21.37 23.48
C LYS A 181 35.19 -22.74 23.95
N LYS A 182 35.37 -23.68 23.02
CA LYS A 182 36.15 -24.90 23.28
C LYS A 182 37.62 -24.47 23.29
N SER A 183 38.25 -24.58 24.45
CA SER A 183 39.71 -24.56 24.60
C SER A 183 40.27 -25.84 24.00
N HIS A 184 41.22 -25.70 23.07
CA HIS A 184 42.12 -26.76 22.65
C HIS A 184 43.29 -26.87 23.61
#